data_AF-A0A430F5X3-F1
#
_entry.id   AF-A0A430F5X3-F1
#
_cell.length_a   1.000
_cell.length_b   1.000
_cell.length_c   1.000
_cell.angle_alpha   90.00
_cell.angle_beta   90.00
_cell.angle_gamma   90.00
#
_symmetry.space_group_name_H-M   'P 1'
#
loop_
_entity.id
_entity.type
_entity.pdbx_description
1 polymer ?
#
loop_
_entity_poly.entity_id
_entity_poly.type
_entity_poly.pdbx_seq_one_letter_code
_entity_poly.pdbx_strand_id
1 'polypeptide(L)'
;MAEKIAAGEGALERGAVAVDDAKAGIKGYIDDIEAKMGELRSYWSGDAATAYATLMSNWQSKANDINNILDTLSANLRGTAKVQAANEEENQSLTSNLQALLG
;
A
#
# COMPACT_ATOMS: atom_id res chain seq x y z
N MET A 1 15.64 -15.04 -21.76
CA MET A 1 15.63 -13.77 -21.00
C MET A 1 14.26 -13.12 -21.02
N ALA A 2 13.60 -12.93 -22.17
CA ALA A 2 12.26 -12.35 -22.28
C ALA A 2 11.20 -12.99 -21.35
N GLU A 3 11.19 -14.31 -21.20
CA GLU A 3 10.27 -15.02 -20.29
C GLU A 3 10.46 -14.69 -18.80
N LYS A 4 11.69 -14.43 -18.35
CA LYS A 4 11.96 -14.04 -16.95
C LYS A 4 11.50 -12.60 -16.66
N ILE A 5 11.55 -11.73 -17.67
CA ILE A 5 11.15 -10.32 -17.59
C ILE A 5 9.63 -10.22 -17.44
N ALA A 6 8.89 -10.87 -18.33
CA ALA A 6 7.43 -10.96 -18.22
C ALA A 6 6.97 -11.62 -16.90
N ALA A 7 7.74 -12.58 -16.39
CA ALA A 7 7.45 -13.20 -15.09
C ALA A 7 7.71 -12.26 -13.89
N GLY A 8 8.73 -11.40 -13.96
CA GLY A 8 9.08 -10.40 -12.94
C GLY A 8 8.08 -9.25 -12.88
N GLU A 9 7.79 -8.61 -14.02
CA GLU A 9 6.75 -7.58 -14.14
C GLU A 9 5.38 -8.09 -13.68
N GLY A 10 4.99 -9.30 -14.11
CA GLY A 10 3.74 -9.90 -13.69
C GLY A 10 3.68 -10.20 -12.19
N ALA A 11 4.81 -10.51 -11.53
CA ALA A 11 4.86 -10.74 -10.10
C ALA A 11 4.74 -9.44 -9.29
N LEU A 12 5.38 -8.37 -9.75
CA LEU A 12 5.31 -7.05 -9.15
C LEU A 12 3.90 -6.45 -9.24
N GLU A 13 3.26 -6.54 -10.41
CA GLU A 13 1.89 -6.06 -10.61
C GLU A 13 0.91 -6.82 -9.72
N ARG A 14 1.02 -8.16 -9.66
CA ARG A 14 0.22 -8.97 -8.73
C ARG A 14 0.46 -8.59 -7.26
N GLY A 15 1.70 -8.27 -6.90
CA GLY A 15 2.06 -7.79 -5.56
C GLY A 15 1.43 -6.43 -5.24
N ALA A 16 1.44 -5.50 -6.20
CA ALA A 16 0.81 -4.18 -6.05
C ALA A 16 -0.72 -4.31 -5.86
N VAL A 17 -1.38 -5.14 -6.67
CA VAL A 17 -2.82 -5.43 -6.54
C VAL A 17 -3.12 -6.04 -5.16
N ALA A 18 -2.33 -7.03 -4.71
CA ALA A 18 -2.54 -7.64 -3.40
C ALA A 18 -2.39 -6.64 -2.24
N VAL A 19 -1.47 -5.67 -2.36
CA VAL A 19 -1.31 -4.60 -1.38
C VAL A 19 -2.47 -3.60 -1.42
N ASP A 20 -2.96 -3.24 -2.60
CA ASP A 20 -4.11 -2.35 -2.72
C ASP A 20 -5.39 -3.00 -2.15
N ASP A 21 -5.58 -4.30 -2.38
CA ASP A 21 -6.69 -5.08 -1.78
C ASP A 21 -6.57 -5.15 -0.25
N ALA A 22 -5.37 -5.46 0.27
CA ALA A 22 -5.13 -5.50 1.71
C ALA A 22 -5.38 -4.13 2.35
N LYS A 23 -4.95 -3.04 1.68
CA LYS A 23 -5.18 -1.67 2.12
C LYS A 23 -6.67 -1.33 2.16
N ALA A 24 -7.42 -1.68 1.11
CA ALA A 24 -8.86 -1.45 1.08
C ALA A 24 -9.57 -2.20 2.24
N GLY A 25 -9.17 -3.44 2.50
CA GLY A 25 -9.67 -4.22 3.64
C GLY A 25 -9.36 -3.57 4.98
N ILE A 26 -8.11 -3.16 5.22
CA ILE A 26 -7.70 -2.51 6.47
C ILE A 26 -8.46 -1.20 6.67
N LYS A 27 -8.62 -0.39 5.62
CA LYS A 27 -9.42 0.84 5.69
C LYS A 27 -10.87 0.54 6.06
N GLY A 28 -11.47 -0.50 5.48
CA GLY A 28 -12.81 -0.95 5.86
C GLY A 28 -12.92 -1.29 7.34
N TYR A 29 -11.97 -2.07 7.87
CA TYR A 29 -11.96 -2.41 9.30
C TYR A 29 -11.78 -1.19 10.22
N ILE A 30 -10.97 -0.21 9.80
CA ILE A 30 -10.79 1.05 10.53
C ILE A 30 -12.13 1.80 10.63
N ASP A 31 -12.79 1.95 9.48
CA ASP A 31 -14.06 2.67 9.38
C ASP A 31 -15.17 1.94 10.18
N ASP A 32 -15.20 0.60 10.14
CA ASP A 32 -16.14 -0.23 10.90
C ASP A 32 -15.97 -0.09 12.43
N ILE A 33 -14.73 -0.04 12.91
CA ILE A 33 -14.46 0.14 14.35
C ILE A 33 -14.85 1.56 14.79
N GLU A 34 -14.57 2.58 13.97
CA GLU A 34 -15.01 3.95 14.22
C GLU A 34 -16.54 4.04 14.30
N ALA A 35 -17.26 3.39 13.37
CA ALA A 35 -18.71 3.33 13.39
C ALA A 35 -19.25 2.68 14.67
N LYS A 36 -18.71 1.51 15.06
CA LYS A 36 -19.09 0.80 16.30
C LYS A 36 -18.83 1.64 17.55
N MET A 37 -17.70 2.37 17.61
CA MET A 37 -17.45 3.29 18.73
C MET A 37 -18.45 4.45 18.73
N GLY A 38 -18.81 4.97 17.56
CA GLY A 38 -19.84 6.00 17.39
C GLY A 38 -21.21 5.56 17.92
N GLU A 39 -21.63 4.33 17.67
CA GLU A 39 -22.87 3.76 18.22
C GLU A 39 -22.85 3.73 19.76
N LEU A 40 -21.68 3.42 20.33
CA LEU A 40 -21.50 3.32 21.78
C LEU A 40 -21.38 4.69 22.48
N ARG A 41 -21.21 5.79 21.74
CA ARG A 41 -21.03 7.13 22.27
C ARG A 41 -22.11 7.54 23.27
N SER A 42 -23.36 7.18 22.99
CA SER A 42 -24.51 7.55 23.84
C SER A 42 -24.43 6.95 25.25
N TYR A 43 -23.70 5.85 25.43
CA TYR A 43 -23.51 5.20 26.73
C TYR A 43 -22.40 5.85 27.57
N TRP A 44 -21.50 6.64 26.96
CA TRP A 44 -20.39 7.30 27.68
C TRP A 44 -20.73 8.78 27.90
N SER A 45 -21.61 9.03 28.86
CA SER A 45 -22.03 10.37 29.29
C SER A 45 -21.39 10.79 30.62
N GLY A 46 -21.41 12.09 30.92
CA GLY A 46 -20.86 12.62 32.17
C GLY A 46 -19.33 12.48 32.22
N ASP A 47 -18.80 12.00 33.34
CA ASP A 47 -17.35 11.88 33.54
C ASP A 47 -16.68 10.92 32.54
N ALA A 48 -17.41 9.94 32.01
CA ALA A 48 -16.94 9.01 30.99
C ALA A 48 -16.82 9.65 29.59
N ALA A 49 -17.47 10.79 29.33
CA ALA A 49 -17.42 11.46 28.02
C ALA A 49 -16.01 11.95 27.66
N THR A 50 -15.23 12.37 28.67
CA THR A 50 -13.83 12.76 28.48
C THR A 50 -12.98 11.57 28.05
N ALA A 51 -13.17 10.41 28.69
CA ALA A 51 -12.47 9.18 28.31
C ALA A 51 -12.84 8.72 26.90
N TYR A 52 -14.11 8.86 26.50
CA TYR A 52 -14.56 8.64 25.11
C TYR A 52 -13.79 9.53 24.13
N ALA A 53 -13.74 10.83 24.40
CA ALA A 53 -13.08 11.79 23.53
C ALA A 53 -11.59 11.48 23.36
N THR A 54 -10.91 11.11 24.46
CA THR A 54 -9.50 10.68 24.41
C THR A 54 -9.33 9.40 23.60
N LEU A 55 -10.19 8.40 23.80
CA LEU A 55 -10.13 7.16 23.03
C LEU A 55 -10.32 7.41 21.54
N MET A 56 -11.35 8.18 21.17
CA MET A 56 -11.64 8.50 19.76
C MET A 56 -10.51 9.29 19.09
N SER A 57 -9.93 10.26 19.80
CA SER A 57 -8.78 11.01 19.29
C SER A 57 -7.57 10.10 19.04
N ASN A 58 -7.26 9.22 19.99
CA ASN A 58 -6.17 8.24 19.85
C ASN A 58 -6.44 7.24 18.73
N TRP A 59 -7.70 6.79 18.59
CA TRP A 59 -8.12 5.91 17.51
C TRP A 59 -7.90 6.56 16.15
N GLN A 60 -8.42 7.78 15.95
CA GLN A 60 -8.28 8.52 14.70
C GLN A 60 -6.82 8.78 14.35
N SER A 61 -5.98 9.13 15.33
CA SER A 61 -4.53 9.28 15.12
C SER A 61 -3.91 7.99 14.60
N LYS A 62 -4.15 6.86 15.28
CA LYS A 62 -3.57 5.56 14.89
C LYS A 62 -4.11 5.05 13.56
N ALA A 63 -5.39 5.27 13.29
CA ALA A 63 -6.02 4.95 12.03
C ALA A 63 -5.36 5.70 10.86
N ASN A 64 -5.12 7.01 11.04
CA ASN A 64 -4.41 7.82 10.06
C ASN A 64 -2.97 7.34 9.85
N ASP A 65 -2.25 6.99 10.92
CA ASP A 65 -0.89 6.46 10.82
C ASP A 65 -0.84 5.17 10.00
N ILE A 66 -1.78 4.24 10.24
CA ILE A 66 -1.89 3.00 9.47
C ILE A 66 -2.18 3.30 7.99
N ASN A 67 -3.15 4.17 7.70
CA ASN A 67 -3.47 4.55 6.32
C ASN A 67 -2.24 5.13 5.60
N ASN A 68 -1.49 6.03 6.25
CA ASN A 68 -0.28 6.64 5.70
C ASN A 68 0.83 5.61 5.44
N ILE A 69 1.01 4.62 6.32
CA ILE A 69 1.98 3.53 6.13
C ILE A 69 1.58 2.68 4.91
N LEU A 70 0.29 2.36 4.76
CA LEU A 70 -0.22 1.59 3.63
C LEU A 70 -0.09 2.34 2.30
N ASP A 71 -0.35 3.65 2.30
CA ASP A 71 -0.11 4.53 1.16
C ASP A 71 1.36 4.52 0.75
N THR A 72 2.26 4.64 1.74
CA THR A 72 3.71 4.62 1.51
C THR A 72 4.16 3.28 0.96
N LEU A 73 3.65 2.16 1.49
CA LEU A 73 3.96 0.83 1.02
C LEU A 73 3.53 0.61 -0.44
N SER A 74 2.29 0.99 -0.79
CA SER A 74 1.78 0.89 -2.17
C SER A 74 2.61 1.74 -3.13
N ALA A 75 2.94 2.97 -2.74
CA ALA A 75 3.79 3.86 -3.53
C ALA A 75 5.20 3.27 -3.76
N ASN A 76 5.82 2.71 -2.72
CA ASN A 76 7.13 2.08 -2.82
C ASN A 76 7.12 0.86 -3.75
N LEU A 77 6.10 0.00 -3.65
CA LEU A 77 5.99 -1.18 -4.51
C LEU A 77 5.83 -0.81 -5.98
N ARG A 78 4.95 0.16 -6.28
CA ARG A 78 4.77 0.69 -7.64
C ARG A 78 6.04 1.37 -8.15
N GLY A 79 6.74 2.10 -7.28
CA GLY A 79 8.04 2.71 -7.57
C GLY A 79 9.11 1.68 -7.93
N THR A 80 9.25 0.61 -7.13
CA THR A 80 10.17 -0.50 -7.39
C THR A 80 9.83 -1.21 -8.70
N ALA A 81 8.54 -1.46 -8.97
CA ALA A 81 8.11 -2.06 -10.22
C ALA A 81 8.53 -1.23 -11.44
N LYS A 82 8.31 0.08 -11.37
CA LYS A 82 8.71 1.02 -12.44
C LYS A 82 10.23 1.06 -12.65
N VAL A 83 11.01 1.06 -11.57
CA VAL A 83 12.49 1.08 -11.65
C VAL A 83 13.03 -0.23 -12.22
N GLN A 84 12.46 -1.38 -11.85
CA GLN A 84 12.86 -2.66 -12.45
C GLN A 84 12.55 -2.70 -13.95
N ALA A 85 11.35 -2.31 -14.37
CA ALA A 85 11.00 -2.25 -15.79
C ALA A 85 11.96 -1.34 -16.59
N ALA A 86 12.29 -0.15 -16.07
CA ALA A 86 13.19 0.78 -16.72
C ALA A 86 14.65 0.26 -16.82
N ASN A 87 15.20 -0.30 -15.74
CA ASN A 87 16.55 -0.87 -15.73
C ASN A 87 16.67 -2.08 -16.68
N GLU A 88 15.59 -2.84 -16.85
CA GLU A 88 15.55 -4.00 -17.72
C GLU A 88 15.44 -3.62 -19.20
N GLU A 89 14.66 -2.58 -19.54
CA GLU A 89 14.59 -2.00 -20.88
C GLU A 89 15.95 -1.43 -21.33
N GLU A 90 16.64 -0.71 -20.43
CA GLU A 90 17.99 -0.19 -20.67
C GLU A 90 18.99 -1.33 -20.95
N ASN A 91 19.01 -2.39 -20.11
CA ASN A 91 19.89 -3.54 -20.30
C ASN A 91 19.65 -4.29 -21.63
N GLN A 92 18.40 -4.42 -22.08
CA GLN A 92 18.10 -5.02 -23.39
C GLN A 92 18.65 -4.18 -24.54
N SER A 93 18.49 -2.85 -24.47
CA SER A 93 18.99 -1.94 -25.50
C SER A 93 20.51 -2.02 -25.62
N LEU A 94 21.21 -2.05 -24.48
CA LEU A 94 22.67 -2.19 -24.42
C LEU A 94 23.13 -3.55 -24.98
N THR A 95 22.46 -4.64 -24.58
CA THR A 95 22.79 -6.00 -25.05
C THR A 95 22.58 -6.14 -26.56
N SER A 96 21.49 -5.59 -27.08
CA SER A 96 21.18 -5.61 -28.52
C SER A 96 22.20 -4.82 -29.33
N ASN A 97 22.62 -3.65 -28.82
CA ASN A 97 23.67 -2.84 -29.44
C ASN A 97 25.03 -3.56 -29.43
N LEU A 98 25.38 -4.24 -28.34
CA LEU A 98 26.60 -5.04 -28.27
C LEU A 98 26.55 -6.22 -29.26
N GLN A 99 25.42 -6.92 -29.36
CA GLN A 99 25.25 -7.99 -30.33
C GLN A 99 25.37 -7.50 -31.78
N ALA A 100 24.84 -6.32 -32.09
CA ALA A 100 24.97 -5.69 -33.41
C ALA A 100 26.40 -5.22 -33.74
N LEU A 101 27.25 -5.02 -32.73
CA LEU A 101 28.66 -4.64 -32.90
C LEU A 101 29.61 -5.83 -32.98
N LEU A 102 29.20 -6.99 -32.44
CA LEU A 102 30.02 -8.21 -32.40
C LEU A 102 29.63 -9.24 -33.47
N GLY A 103 28.53 -9.02 -34.18
CA GLY A 103 28.12 -9.77 -35.39
C GLY A 103 28.42 -8.99 -36.66
#